data_AF-A0A0R0M4M2-F1
#
_entry.id   AF-A0A0R0M4M2-F1
#
_cell.length_a   1.000
_cell.length_b   1.000
_cell.length_c   1.000
_cell.angle_alpha   90.00
_cell.angle_beta   90.00
_cell.angle_gamma   90.00
#
_symmetry.space_group_name_H-M   'P 1'
#
loop_
_entity.id
_entity.type
_entity.pdbx_description
1 polymer ?
#
loop_
_entity_poly.entity_id
_entity_poly.type
_entity_poly.pdbx_seq_one_letter_code
_entity_poly.pdbx_strand_id
1 'polypeptide(L)'
;MEKLQFYLLGHKLTLITDHKPLEQLLEKSEFGTPRIRRWMERLSEFDFNICYCEGSKNLIPDILCSNVVNDDFSAKSEIINDEKIVSVEPCQNLNEKEILDSHSNKNHRRNLKKELENLNIIVSENQLKQI
;
A
#
# COMPACT_ATOMS: atom_id res chain seq x y z
N MET A 1 -12.78 -0.51 -4.05
CA MET A 1 -11.76 -1.22 -4.86
C MET A 1 -11.18 -0.35 -5.97
N GLU A 2 -11.94 0.55 -6.58
CA GLU A 2 -11.45 1.44 -7.67
C GLU A 2 -10.18 2.23 -7.32
N LYS A 3 -10.08 2.76 -6.09
CA LYS A 3 -8.91 3.53 -5.64
C LYS A 3 -7.60 2.72 -5.59
N LEU A 4 -7.69 1.39 -5.48
CA LEU A 4 -6.53 0.51 -5.32
C LEU A 4 -6.22 -0.30 -6.59
N GLN A 5 -7.00 -0.14 -7.67
CA GLN A 5 -6.83 -0.96 -8.88
C GLN A 5 -5.40 -0.96 -9.42
N PHE A 6 -4.75 0.20 -9.44
CA PHE A 6 -3.36 0.33 -9.90
C PHE A 6 -2.34 -0.47 -9.08
N TYR A 7 -2.65 -0.77 -7.82
CA TYR A 7 -1.76 -1.55 -6.94
C TYR A 7 -2.10 -3.04 -6.93
N LEU A 8 -3.35 -3.40 -7.25
CA LEU A 8 -3.84 -4.77 -7.12
C LEU A 8 -3.82 -5.53 -8.45
N LEU A 9 -3.88 -4.83 -9.59
CA LEU A 9 -3.94 -5.47 -10.90
C LEU A 9 -2.62 -6.20 -11.22
N GLY A 10 -2.72 -7.49 -11.58
CA GLY A 10 -1.55 -8.32 -11.93
C GLY A 10 -0.80 -8.94 -10.76
N HIS A 11 -1.21 -8.67 -9.52
CA HIS A 11 -0.61 -9.25 -8.32
C HIS A 11 -1.52 -10.30 -7.69
N LYS A 12 -0.91 -11.37 -7.16
CA LYS A 12 -1.60 -12.38 -6.34
C LYS A 12 -1.68 -11.91 -4.90
N LEU A 13 -2.89 -11.82 -4.38
CA LEU A 13 -3.15 -11.24 -3.06
C LEU A 13 -3.74 -12.27 -2.12
N THR A 14 -3.50 -12.10 -0.82
CA THR A 14 -4.20 -12.85 0.23
C THR A 14 -4.99 -11.87 1.08
N LEU A 15 -6.31 -11.95 1.02
CA LEU A 15 -7.23 -11.09 1.77
C LEU A 15 -7.61 -11.80 3.07
N ILE A 16 -7.14 -11.23 4.18
CA ILE A 16 -7.51 -11.68 5.52
C ILE A 16 -8.77 -10.93 5.96
N THR A 17 -9.81 -11.66 6.36
CA THR A 17 -11.07 -11.08 6.80
C THR A 17 -11.63 -11.80 8.02
N ASP A 18 -12.30 -11.07 8.88
CA ASP A 18 -13.10 -11.58 9.99
C ASP A 18 -14.51 -12.03 9.57
N HIS A 19 -14.79 -12.06 8.26
CA HIS A 19 -16.11 -12.37 7.73
C HIS A 19 -16.16 -13.75 7.04
N LYS A 20 -16.41 -14.80 7.83
CA LYS A 20 -16.49 -16.20 7.37
C LYS A 20 -17.42 -16.45 6.16
N PRO A 21 -18.61 -15.83 6.04
CA PRO A 21 -19.43 -16.02 4.86
C PRO A 21 -18.80 -15.51 3.55
N LEU A 22 -17.82 -14.60 3.63
CA LEU A 22 -17.12 -14.07 2.45
C LEU A 22 -16.14 -15.10 1.87
N GLU A 23 -15.47 -15.87 2.72
CA GLU A 23 -14.63 -17.01 2.33
C GLU A 23 -15.48 -18.04 1.56
N GLN A 24 -16.63 -18.41 2.12
CA GLN A 24 -17.56 -19.35 1.51
C GLN A 24 -18.22 -18.82 0.23
N LEU A 25 -18.25 -17.50 0.03
CA LEU A 25 -18.88 -16.90 -1.12
C LEU A 25 -18.07 -17.13 -2.40
N LEU A 26 -16.74 -17.16 -2.30
CA LEU A 26 -15.86 -17.46 -3.43
C LEU A 26 -15.92 -18.92 -3.85
N GLU A 27 -16.10 -19.83 -2.90
CA GLU A 27 -16.19 -21.27 -3.17
C GLU A 27 -17.51 -21.65 -3.85
N LYS A 28 -18.57 -20.86 -3.62
CA LYS A 28 -19.90 -21.12 -4.17
C LYS A 28 -20.01 -20.58 -5.60
N SER A 29 -20.43 -21.43 -6.53
CA SER A 29 -20.74 -21.06 -7.91
C SER A 29 -22.03 -20.24 -8.06
N GLU A 30 -22.93 -20.32 -7.08
CA GLU A 30 -24.25 -19.67 -7.12
C GLU A 30 -24.31 -18.45 -6.20
N PHE A 31 -24.31 -17.26 -6.79
CA PHE A 31 -24.46 -16.00 -6.07
C PHE A 31 -25.94 -15.68 -5.83
N GLY A 32 -26.42 -15.88 -4.61
CA GLY A 32 -27.85 -15.78 -4.27
C GLY A 32 -28.49 -14.39 -4.38
N THR A 33 -27.73 -13.32 -4.67
CA THR A 33 -28.29 -11.97 -4.84
C THR A 33 -27.59 -11.23 -5.98
N PRO A 34 -28.32 -10.49 -6.85
CA PRO A 34 -27.71 -9.77 -7.98
C PRO A 34 -26.69 -8.72 -7.55
N ARG A 35 -26.83 -8.16 -6.34
CA ARG A 35 -25.82 -7.28 -5.75
C ARG A 35 -24.50 -8.02 -5.54
N ILE A 36 -24.54 -9.23 -5.01
CA ILE A 36 -23.36 -10.04 -4.76
C ILE A 36 -22.70 -10.42 -6.08
N ARG A 37 -23.48 -10.84 -7.08
CA ARG A 37 -22.94 -11.14 -8.42
C ARG A 37 -22.17 -9.96 -9.02
N ARG A 38 -22.71 -8.74 -8.95
CA ARG A 38 -22.02 -7.54 -9.42
C ARG A 38 -20.72 -7.23 -8.69
N TRP A 39 -20.63 -7.58 -7.41
CA TRP A 39 -19.39 -7.46 -6.65
C TRP A 39 -18.38 -8.54 -7.07
N MET A 40 -18.84 -9.77 -7.26
CA MET A 40 -17.99 -10.87 -7.73
C MET A 40 -17.46 -10.63 -9.14
N GLU A 41 -18.27 -10.13 -10.06
CA GLU A 41 -17.83 -9.72 -11.41
C GLU A 41 -16.70 -8.69 -11.33
N ARG A 42 -16.83 -7.66 -10.48
CA ARG A 42 -15.77 -6.66 -10.25
C ARG A 42 -14.52 -7.24 -9.60
N LEU A 43 -14.69 -8.21 -8.73
CA LEU A 43 -13.58 -8.85 -8.04
C LEU A 43 -12.86 -9.84 -8.95
N SER A 44 -13.54 -10.43 -9.93
CA SER A 44 -12.96 -11.43 -10.85
C SER A 44 -11.79 -10.92 -11.70
N GLU A 45 -11.63 -9.60 -11.82
CA GLU A 45 -10.49 -8.97 -12.46
C GLU A 45 -9.18 -9.10 -11.65
N PHE A 46 -9.27 -9.43 -10.37
CA PHE A 46 -8.13 -9.55 -9.45
C PHE A 46 -7.90 -11.00 -9.05
N ASP A 47 -6.63 -11.36 -8.85
CA ASP A 47 -6.23 -12.68 -8.34
C ASP A 47 -6.02 -12.60 -6.83
N PHE A 48 -6.99 -13.07 -6.05
CA PHE A 48 -6.93 -13.05 -4.59
C PHE A 48 -7.48 -14.31 -3.95
N ASN A 49 -6.86 -14.71 -2.84
CA ASN A 49 -7.32 -15.78 -1.96
C ASN A 49 -7.90 -15.15 -0.70
N ILE A 50 -9.09 -15.57 -0.26
CA ILE A 50 -9.66 -15.13 1.03
C ILE A 50 -9.31 -16.13 2.12
N CYS A 51 -8.84 -15.62 3.25
CA CYS A 51 -8.62 -16.40 4.45
C CYS A 51 -9.39 -15.80 5.62
N TYR A 52 -10.22 -16.60 6.27
CA TYR A 52 -10.87 -16.19 7.49
C TYR A 52 -9.89 -16.12 8.67
N CYS A 53 -9.95 -15.03 9.45
CA CYS A 53 -9.27 -14.89 10.73
C CYS A 53 -10.28 -14.47 11.80
N GLU A 54 -10.13 -14.92 13.04
CA GLU A 54 -11.01 -14.48 14.12
C GLU A 54 -10.84 -12.98 14.36
N GLY A 55 -11.94 -12.24 14.56
CA GLY A 55 -11.88 -10.78 14.74
C GLY A 55 -10.94 -10.33 15.87
N SER A 56 -10.81 -11.12 16.93
CA SER A 56 -9.86 -10.86 18.03
C SER A 56 -8.39 -10.86 17.62
N LYS A 57 -8.05 -11.52 16.51
CA LYS A 57 -6.69 -11.56 15.93
C LYS A 57 -6.54 -10.57 14.77
N ASN A 58 -7.64 -10.15 14.16
CA ASN A 58 -7.65 -9.16 13.08
C ASN A 58 -7.63 -7.70 13.64
N LEU A 59 -6.63 -7.38 14.46
CA LEU A 59 -6.55 -6.10 15.16
C LEU A 59 -6.14 -4.93 14.25
N ILE A 60 -5.44 -5.21 13.16
CA ILE A 60 -4.87 -4.19 12.27
C ILE A 60 -5.97 -3.32 11.63
N PRO A 61 -7.03 -3.89 11.00
CA PRO A 61 -8.10 -3.08 10.44
C PRO A 61 -8.85 -2.25 11.48
N ASP A 62 -9.07 -2.79 12.68
CA ASP A 62 -9.74 -2.09 13.78
C ASP A 62 -8.96 -0.85 14.22
N ILE A 63 -7.64 -0.95 14.29
CA ILE A 63 -6.76 0.18 14.63
C ILE A 63 -6.80 1.25 13.54
N LEU A 64 -6.75 0.84 12.27
CA LEU A 64 -6.76 1.76 11.12
C LEU A 64 -8.11 2.44 10.91
N CYS A 65 -9.20 1.75 11.25
CA CYS A 65 -10.57 2.26 11.09
C CYS A 65 -11.00 3.13 12.29
N SER A 66 -10.40 2.90 13.46
CA SER A 66 -10.67 3.69 14.64
C SER A 66 -10.01 5.06 14.52
N ASN A 67 -10.81 6.13 14.51
CA ASN A 67 -10.35 7.50 14.65
C ASN A 67 -9.86 7.75 16.08
N VAL A 68 -8.85 7.02 16.56
CA VAL A 68 -8.28 7.22 17.89
C VAL A 68 -7.43 8.48 17.80
N VAL A 69 -7.98 9.60 18.27
CA VAL A 69 -7.19 10.78 18.60
C VAL A 69 -6.30 10.37 19.75
N ASN A 70 -5.04 10.04 19.43
CA ASN A 70 -3.87 9.98 20.29
C ASN A 70 -4.18 9.80 21.79
N ASP A 71 -4.20 8.56 22.30
CA ASP A 71 -3.82 8.28 23.69
C ASP A 71 -3.49 6.80 23.96
N ASP A 72 -3.99 5.83 23.17
CA ASP A 72 -3.82 4.39 23.47
C ASP A 72 -2.95 3.59 22.46
N PHE A 73 -2.19 4.25 21.58
CA PHE A 73 -1.47 3.54 20.51
C PHE A 73 -0.32 2.66 21.04
N SER A 74 0.31 3.07 22.15
CA SER A 74 1.47 2.38 22.74
C SER A 74 1.16 0.96 23.23
N ALA A 75 -0.06 0.71 23.73
CA ALA A 75 -0.44 -0.62 24.22
C ALA A 75 -0.86 -1.57 23.10
N LYS A 76 -1.35 -1.04 21.96
CA LYS A 76 -1.76 -1.85 20.80
C LYS A 76 -0.58 -2.21 19.89
N SER A 77 0.47 -1.38 19.83
CA SER A 77 1.66 -1.64 19.03
C SER A 77 2.46 -2.85 19.52
N GLU A 78 2.46 -3.15 20.82
CA GLU A 78 3.16 -4.33 21.36
C GLU A 78 2.51 -5.64 20.90
N ILE A 79 1.18 -5.69 20.78
CA ILE A 79 0.43 -6.87 20.33
C ILE A 79 0.70 -7.18 18.85
N ILE A 80 0.96 -6.16 18.03
CA ILE A 80 1.26 -6.30 16.59
C ILE A 80 2.65 -6.91 16.36
N ASN A 81 3.58 -6.74 17.31
CA ASN A 81 4.96 -7.21 17.14
C ASN A 81 5.11 -8.73 17.33
N ASP A 82 4.22 -9.36 18.10
CA ASP A 82 4.31 -10.78 18.46
C ASP A 82 3.59 -11.71 17.47
N GLU A 83 2.59 -11.21 16.72
CA GLU A 83 1.98 -11.96 15.62
C GLU A 83 2.62 -11.57 14.30
N LYS A 84 3.38 -12.51 13.75
CA LYS A 84 4.05 -12.55 12.44
C LYS A 84 3.10 -12.29 11.27
N ILE A 85 2.51 -11.09 11.16
CA ILE A 85 1.56 -10.70 10.11
C ILE A 85 1.99 -9.35 9.58
N VAL A 86 3.08 -9.40 8.82
CA VAL A 86 3.34 -8.76 7.52
C VAL A 86 4.82 -9.05 7.28
N SER A 87 5.14 -10.32 6.95
CA SER A 87 6.25 -10.54 6.05
C SER A 87 5.73 -10.14 4.67
N VAL A 88 5.73 -8.84 4.36
CA VAL A 88 5.95 -8.48 2.97
C VAL A 88 7.31 -9.09 2.69
N GLU A 89 7.37 -10.22 1.98
CA GLU A 89 8.59 -10.48 1.23
C GLU A 89 8.75 -9.24 0.37
N PRO A 90 9.78 -8.40 0.61
CA PRO A 90 9.97 -7.20 -0.19
C PRO A 90 9.92 -7.68 -1.63
N CYS A 91 9.02 -7.10 -2.44
CA CYS A 91 8.92 -7.44 -3.84
C CYS A 91 10.35 -7.37 -4.40
N GLN A 92 10.91 -8.54 -4.73
CA GLN A 92 12.28 -8.58 -5.21
C GLN A 92 12.28 -7.91 -6.59
N ASN A 93 12.87 -6.71 -6.60
CA ASN A 93 13.29 -5.88 -7.73
C ASN A 93 12.16 -5.08 -8.41
N LEU A 94 12.34 -3.80 -8.73
CA LEU A 94 13.54 -3.09 -9.16
C LEU A 94 13.61 -1.71 -8.47
N ASN A 95 14.83 -1.24 -8.24
CA ASN A 95 15.15 0.17 -8.02
C ASN A 95 14.81 0.82 -6.67
N GLU A 96 14.52 0.13 -5.57
CA GLU A 96 14.35 0.84 -4.28
C GLU A 96 15.56 1.72 -3.91
N LYS A 97 16.78 1.19 -4.10
CA LYS A 97 18.02 1.96 -3.90
C LYS A 97 18.18 3.07 -4.94
N GLU A 98 17.89 2.83 -6.21
CA GLU A 98 17.93 3.87 -7.25
C GLU A 98 16.87 4.96 -7.05
N ILE A 99 15.69 4.62 -6.57
CA ILE A 99 14.58 5.52 -6.24
C ILE A 99 14.97 6.35 -5.02
N LEU A 100 15.46 5.73 -3.96
CA LEU A 100 15.98 6.44 -2.77
C LEU A 100 17.19 7.33 -3.12
N ASP A 101 18.11 6.86 -3.96
CA ASP A 101 19.26 7.63 -4.44
C ASP A 101 18.85 8.79 -5.38
N SER A 102 17.76 8.63 -6.15
CA SER A 102 17.18 9.71 -6.96
C SER A 102 16.56 10.80 -6.08
N HIS A 103 15.89 10.42 -4.99
CA HIS A 103 15.23 11.35 -4.07
C HIS A 103 16.18 11.94 -3.02
N SER A 104 17.33 11.32 -2.75
CA SER A 104 18.37 11.81 -1.84
C SER A 104 19.47 12.61 -2.55
N ASN A 105 19.43 12.71 -3.89
CA ASN A 105 20.53 13.27 -4.66
C ASN A 105 20.64 14.80 -4.46
N LYS A 106 21.37 15.20 -3.42
CA LYS A 106 21.98 16.54 -3.23
C LYS A 106 22.79 17.00 -4.45
N ASN A 107 23.06 16.11 -5.42
CA ASN A 107 23.71 16.40 -6.69
C ASN A 107 22.76 16.94 -7.78
N HIS A 108 21.43 16.82 -7.63
CA HIS A 108 20.47 17.36 -8.61
C HIS A 108 20.61 18.88 -8.77
N ARG A 109 20.71 19.63 -7.66
CA ARG A 109 20.99 21.08 -7.69
C ARG A 109 22.32 21.44 -8.33
N ARG A 110 23.36 20.63 -8.12
CA ARG A 110 24.70 20.88 -8.68
C ARG A 110 24.74 20.64 -10.18
N ASN A 111 24.02 19.64 -10.66
CA ASN A 111 23.91 19.34 -12.08
C ASN A 111 23.06 20.41 -12.80
N LEU A 112 21.94 20.84 -12.20
CA LEU A 112 21.14 21.94 -12.74
C LEU A 112 21.93 23.25 -12.80
N LYS A 113 22.72 23.58 -11.76
CA LYS A 113 23.58 24.78 -11.78
C LYS A 113 24.58 24.72 -12.93
N LYS A 114 25.22 23.57 -13.16
CA LYS A 114 26.16 23.36 -14.27
C LYS A 114 25.50 23.42 -15.65
N GLU A 115 24.29 22.87 -15.80
CA GLU A 115 23.54 22.94 -17.06
C GLU A 115 23.12 24.38 -17.40
N LEU A 116 22.68 25.15 -16.40
CA LEU A 116 22.30 26.55 -16.58
C LEU A 116 23.51 27.45 -16.88
N GLU A 117 24.66 27.19 -16.24
CA GLU A 117 25.93 27.86 -16.56
C GLU A 117 26.41 27.57 -17.99
N ASN A 118 26.24 26.32 -18.47
CA ASN A 118 26.55 25.96 -19.86
C ASN A 118 25.64 26.64 -20.89
N LEU A 119 24.42 27.02 -20.48
CA LEU A 119 23.49 27.82 -21.29
C LEU A 119 23.68 29.33 -21.11
N ASN A 120 24.75 29.75 -20.40
CA ASN A 120 25.10 31.14 -20.12
C ASN A 120 24.06 31.92 -19.30
N ILE A 121 23.26 31.19 -18.49
CA ILE A 121 22.25 31.76 -17.60
C ILE A 121 22.81 31.75 -16.17
N ILE A 122 23.01 32.94 -15.60
CA ILE A 122 23.58 33.08 -14.26
C ILE A 122 22.45 33.06 -13.22
N VAL A 123 22.40 32.00 -12.41
CA VAL A 123 21.39 31.84 -11.35
C VAL A 123 22.06 31.82 -9.97
N SER A 124 21.53 32.59 -9.01
CA SER A 124 22.04 32.62 -7.64
C SER A 124 21.62 31.40 -6.83
N GLU A 125 22.45 30.96 -5.89
CA GLU A 125 22.20 29.74 -5.10
C GLU A 125 20.92 29.80 -4.25
N ASN A 126 20.45 31.00 -3.91
CA ASN A 126 19.21 31.20 -3.16
C ASN A 126 17.95 30.96 -4.01
N GLN A 127 18.00 31.25 -5.31
CA GLN A 127 16.89 30.97 -6.24
C GLN A 127 16.75 29.45 -6.48
N LEU A 128 17.87 28.73 -6.49
CA LEU A 128 17.85 27.27 -6.59
C LEU A 128 17.33 26.60 -5.33
N LYS A 129 17.32 27.26 -4.16
CA LYS A 129 16.92 26.67 -2.87
C LYS A 129 15.40 26.47 -2.68
N GLN A 130 14.55 27.07 -3.53
CA GLN A 130 13.08 27.04 -3.40
C GLN A 130 12.39 25.98 -4.30
N ILE A 131 13.16 25.26 -5.12
CA ILE A 131 12.69 24.13 -5.95
C ILE A 131 12.99 22.83 -5.23
#